data_AF-A0A085LHI5-F1
#
_entry.id   AF-A0A085LHI5-F1
#
_cell.length_a   1.000
_cell.length_b   1.000
_cell.length_c   1.000
_cell.angle_alpha   90.00
_cell.angle_beta   90.00
_cell.angle_gamma   90.00
#
_symmetry.space_group_name_H-M   'P 1'
#
loop_
_entity.id
_entity.type
_entity.pdbx_description
1 polymer ?
#
loop_
_entity_poly.entity_id
_entity_poly.type
_entity_poly.pdbx_seq_one_letter_code
_entity_poly.pdbx_strand_id
1 'polypeptide(L)'
;MTLDVAWAERWTRLSAERIAAARDELTELDRQIGDGDHGENLDRGFRAVVAKLDGAAAGEQPPGQIGDVLKLVATTLMSSVGGASGPLYGTAYLRAAKVTGLAELDAHGVVALLEGALEGISARGKAQVGEKTMVDAWQPAVDAAEARRGGGVARRPGARRHA
;
A
#
# COMPACT_ATOMS: atom_id res chain seq x y z
N MET A 1 15.98 -9.59 -9.33
CA MET A 1 14.78 -10.00 -8.57
C MET A 1 13.59 -9.66 -9.44
N THR A 2 12.76 -10.64 -9.77
CA THR A 2 11.54 -10.45 -10.57
C THR A 2 10.41 -9.95 -9.69
N LEU A 3 9.59 -9.03 -10.20
CA LEU A 3 8.39 -8.52 -9.53
C LEU A 3 7.17 -9.26 -10.08
N ASP A 4 7.00 -10.51 -9.65
CA ASP A 4 5.94 -11.43 -10.05
C ASP A 4 4.85 -11.60 -8.96
N VAL A 5 3.96 -12.59 -9.12
CA VAL A 5 2.94 -12.94 -8.12
C VAL A 5 3.57 -13.24 -6.75
N ALA A 6 4.65 -14.01 -6.73
CA ALA A 6 5.33 -14.36 -5.49
C ALA A 6 5.95 -13.12 -4.83
N TRP A 7 6.41 -12.13 -5.60
CA TRP A 7 6.79 -10.82 -5.06
C TRP A 7 5.59 -10.10 -4.44
N ALA A 8 4.43 -10.08 -5.08
CA ALA A 8 3.24 -9.40 -4.56
C ALA A 8 2.78 -10.01 -3.21
N GLU A 9 2.82 -11.34 -3.09
CA GLU A 9 2.54 -12.03 -1.83
C GLU A 9 3.58 -11.69 -0.76
N ARG A 10 4.88 -11.74 -1.09
CA ARG A 10 5.95 -11.35 -0.16
C ARG A 10 5.82 -9.90 0.28
N TRP A 11 5.53 -8.98 -0.64
CA TRP A 11 5.33 -7.57 -0.34
C TRP A 11 4.14 -7.35 0.60
N THR A 12 3.05 -8.08 0.38
CA THR A 12 1.87 -8.05 1.25
C THR A 12 2.20 -8.53 2.66
N ARG A 13 2.93 -9.64 2.79
CA ARG A 13 3.35 -10.19 4.10
C ARG A 13 4.30 -9.25 4.83
N LEU A 14 5.30 -8.72 4.13
CA LEU A 14 6.21 -7.72 4.69
C LEU A 14 5.48 -6.44 5.13
N SER A 15 4.44 -6.02 4.39
CA SER A 15 3.61 -4.88 4.79
C SER A 15 2.85 -5.17 6.08
N ALA A 16 2.27 -6.38 6.22
CA ALA A 16 1.61 -6.82 7.44
C ALA A 16 2.57 -6.85 8.63
N GLU A 17 3.79 -7.39 8.46
CA GLU A 17 4.82 -7.41 9.49
C GLU A 17 5.21 -5.99 9.95
N ARG A 18 5.35 -5.05 9.01
CA ARG A 18 5.68 -3.65 9.32
C ARG A 18 4.55 -2.95 10.07
N ILE A 19 3.31 -3.20 9.68
CA ILE A 19 2.13 -2.65 10.36
C ILE A 19 2.02 -3.21 11.77
N ALA A 20 2.18 -4.53 11.94
CA ALA A 20 2.16 -5.16 13.25
C ALA A 20 3.25 -4.59 14.18
N ALA A 21 4.47 -4.41 13.66
CA ALA A 21 5.58 -3.83 14.43
C ALA A 21 5.36 -2.35 14.80
N ALA A 22 4.66 -1.59 13.96
CA ALA A 22 4.35 -0.17 14.17
C ALA A 22 2.98 0.07 14.83
N ARG A 23 2.24 -0.98 15.18
CA ARG A 23 0.83 -0.88 15.65
C ARG A 23 0.68 0.13 16.78
N ASP A 24 1.46 -0.01 17.84
CA ASP A 24 1.33 0.84 19.04
C ASP A 24 1.73 2.29 18.75
N GLU A 25 2.74 2.51 17.91
CA GLU A 25 3.16 3.83 17.47
C GLU A 25 2.07 4.52 16.64
N LEU A 26 1.47 3.80 15.67
CA LEU A 26 0.39 4.33 14.84
C LEU A 26 -0.85 4.68 15.67
N THR A 27 -1.20 3.84 16.63
CA THR A 27 -2.30 4.08 17.58
C THR A 27 -2.00 5.32 18.44
N GLU A 28 -0.76 5.51 18.90
CA GLU A 28 -0.38 6.68 19.69
C GLU A 28 -0.38 7.98 18.87
N LEU A 29 0.16 7.96 17.65
CA LEU A 29 0.11 9.12 16.75
C LEU A 29 -1.32 9.54 16.44
N ASP A 30 -2.19 8.55 16.20
CA ASP A 30 -3.61 8.79 15.91
C ASP A 30 -4.35 9.32 17.16
N ARG A 31 -4.02 8.85 18.37
CA ARG A 31 -4.61 9.36 19.61
C ARG A 31 -4.38 10.86 19.81
N GLN A 32 -3.28 11.41 19.30
CA GLN A 32 -2.96 12.82 19.47
C GLN A 32 -3.86 13.75 18.65
N ILE A 33 -4.42 13.27 17.53
CA ILE A 33 -5.18 14.11 16.57
C ILE A 33 -6.45 13.44 16.01
N GLY A 34 -6.82 12.28 16.54
CA GLY A 34 -7.89 11.39 16.08
C GLY A 34 -8.48 10.60 17.25
N ASP A 35 -8.99 9.40 17.00
CA ASP A 35 -9.61 8.54 18.01
C ASP A 35 -8.68 7.44 18.56
N GLY A 36 -7.49 7.30 17.99
CA GLY A 36 -6.46 6.39 18.49
C GLY A 36 -6.74 4.93 18.16
N ASP A 37 -7.37 4.67 17.01
CA ASP A 37 -7.73 3.33 16.55
C ASP A 37 -6.95 2.89 15.31
N HIS A 38 -6.16 3.79 14.70
CA HIS A 38 -5.56 3.56 13.39
C HIS A 38 -4.65 2.32 13.33
N GLY A 39 -3.75 2.16 14.30
CA GLY A 39 -2.81 1.04 14.34
C GLY A 39 -3.52 -0.31 14.52
N GLU A 40 -4.46 -0.38 15.46
CA GLU A 40 -5.29 -1.57 15.70
C GLU A 40 -6.13 -1.95 14.47
N ASN A 41 -6.73 -0.95 13.81
CA ASN A 41 -7.53 -1.16 12.62
C ASN A 41 -6.69 -1.70 11.46
N LEU A 42 -5.48 -1.18 11.24
CA LEU A 42 -4.58 -1.67 10.20
C LEU A 42 -4.03 -3.06 10.51
N ASP A 43 -3.59 -3.33 11.74
CA ASP A 43 -3.10 -4.66 12.14
C ASP A 43 -4.18 -5.72 11.92
N ARG A 44 -5.41 -5.48 12.40
CA ARG A 44 -6.55 -6.37 12.19
C ARG A 44 -6.79 -6.64 10.70
N GLY A 45 -6.76 -5.60 9.86
CA GLY A 45 -6.98 -5.73 8.44
C GLY A 45 -5.90 -6.54 7.72
N PHE A 46 -4.64 -6.26 8.00
CA PHE A 46 -3.52 -6.97 7.37
C PHE A 46 -3.37 -8.41 7.88
N ARG A 47 -3.72 -8.69 9.14
CA ARG A 47 -3.84 -10.08 9.63
C ARG A 47 -4.92 -10.86 8.90
N ALA A 48 -6.07 -10.24 8.60
CA ALA A 48 -7.11 -10.85 7.79
C ALA A 48 -6.65 -11.10 6.34
N VAL A 49 -5.86 -10.19 5.76
CA VAL A 49 -5.24 -10.37 4.43
C VAL A 49 -4.30 -11.57 4.43
N VAL A 50 -3.39 -11.68 5.40
CA VAL A 50 -2.45 -12.81 5.50
C VAL A 50 -3.19 -14.13 5.64
N ALA A 51 -4.22 -14.19 6.49
CA ALA A 51 -5.04 -15.40 6.64
C ALA A 51 -5.72 -15.84 5.33
N LYS A 52 -6.18 -14.90 4.50
CA LYS A 52 -6.74 -15.22 3.18
C LYS A 52 -5.69 -15.71 2.19
N LEU A 53 -4.48 -15.15 2.21
CA LEU A 53 -3.37 -15.65 1.39
C LEU A 53 -2.99 -17.08 1.78
N ASP A 54 -2.96 -17.38 3.08
CA ASP A 54 -2.71 -18.73 3.59
C ASP A 54 -3.83 -19.71 3.23
N GLY A 55 -5.09 -19.27 3.31
CA GLY A 55 -6.26 -20.06 2.93
C GLY A 55 -6.34 -20.34 1.42
N ALA A 56 -5.98 -19.39 0.57
CA ALA A 56 -5.92 -19.58 -0.87
C ALA A 56 -4.90 -20.66 -1.27
N ALA A 57 -3.76 -20.72 -0.57
CA ALA A 57 -2.79 -21.79 -0.75
C ALA A 57 -3.31 -23.19 -0.33
N ALA A 58 -4.41 -23.26 0.43
CA ALA A 58 -4.98 -24.49 0.98
C ALA A 58 -6.18 -25.07 0.19
N GLY A 59 -6.54 -24.50 -0.97
CA GLY A 59 -7.55 -25.11 -1.84
C GLY A 59 -8.49 -24.17 -2.62
N GLU A 60 -8.32 -22.84 -2.52
CA GLU A 60 -8.94 -21.91 -3.46
C GLU A 60 -8.05 -21.73 -4.70
N GLN A 61 -8.58 -21.20 -5.80
CA GLN A 61 -7.72 -20.91 -6.95
C GLN A 61 -6.67 -19.85 -6.54
N PRO A 62 -5.37 -20.18 -6.60
CA PRO A 62 -4.34 -19.23 -6.21
C PRO A 62 -4.34 -18.03 -7.18
N PRO A 63 -3.87 -16.84 -6.72
CA PRO A 63 -3.73 -15.67 -7.58
C PRO A 63 -2.93 -16.00 -8.85
N GLY A 64 -3.51 -15.74 -10.03
CA GLY A 64 -2.86 -16.03 -11.31
C GLY A 64 -1.97 -14.87 -11.79
N GLN A 65 -2.27 -13.66 -11.32
CA GLN A 65 -1.58 -12.43 -11.67
C GLN A 65 -1.35 -11.55 -10.44
N ILE A 66 -0.44 -10.58 -10.57
CA ILE A 66 -0.12 -9.63 -9.49
C ILE A 66 -1.37 -8.89 -9.04
N GLY A 67 -2.19 -8.45 -10.00
CA GLY A 67 -3.46 -7.77 -9.74
C GLY A 67 -4.45 -8.60 -8.92
N ASP A 68 -4.42 -9.93 -9.01
CA ASP A 68 -5.29 -10.78 -8.21
C ASP A 68 -4.92 -10.72 -6.72
N VAL A 69 -3.62 -10.74 -6.41
CA VAL A 69 -3.11 -10.54 -5.05
C VAL A 69 -3.55 -9.18 -4.53
N LEU A 70 -3.31 -8.11 -5.28
CA LEU A 70 -3.66 -6.75 -4.86
C LEU A 70 -5.18 -6.56 -4.70
N LYS A 71 -5.99 -7.23 -5.53
CA LYS A 71 -7.46 -7.22 -5.40
C LYS A 71 -7.93 -7.96 -4.14
N LEU A 72 -7.27 -9.06 -3.76
CA LEU A 72 -7.52 -9.74 -2.49
C LEU A 72 -7.22 -8.82 -1.31
N VAL A 73 -6.08 -8.11 -1.34
CA VAL A 73 -5.75 -7.09 -0.33
C VAL A 73 -6.82 -6.02 -0.29
N ALA A 74 -7.15 -5.44 -1.44
CA ALA A 74 -8.12 -4.35 -1.56
C ALA A 74 -9.47 -4.69 -0.91
N THR A 75 -10.06 -5.81 -1.34
CA THR A 75 -11.39 -6.22 -0.89
C THR A 75 -11.41 -6.59 0.59
N THR A 76 -10.33 -7.19 1.08
CA THR A 76 -10.21 -7.57 2.50
C THR A 76 -10.07 -6.34 3.39
N LEU A 77 -9.22 -5.38 3.03
CA LEU A 77 -9.06 -4.14 3.82
C LEU A 77 -10.36 -3.32 3.85
N MET A 78 -11.08 -3.23 2.72
CA MET A 78 -12.39 -2.54 2.68
C MET A 78 -13.40 -3.11 3.68
N SER A 79 -13.34 -4.41 3.97
CA SER A 79 -14.29 -5.08 4.88
C SER A 79 -13.81 -5.22 6.32
N SER A 80 -12.51 -5.08 6.60
CA SER A 80 -11.92 -5.43 7.90
C SER A 80 -11.29 -4.26 8.65
N VAL A 81 -10.86 -3.23 7.92
CA VAL A 81 -10.30 -1.99 8.48
C VAL A 81 -11.44 -1.00 8.71
N GLY A 82 -11.57 -0.52 9.94
CA GLY A 82 -12.56 0.51 10.32
C GLY A 82 -12.12 1.92 9.92
N GLY A 83 -13.00 2.89 10.17
CA GLY A 83 -12.70 4.31 9.95
C GLY A 83 -12.43 4.68 8.49
N ALA A 84 -11.74 5.81 8.29
CA ALA A 84 -11.45 6.33 6.95
C ALA A 84 -10.39 5.50 6.20
N SER A 85 -9.49 4.82 6.92
CA SER A 85 -8.33 4.13 6.34
C SER A 85 -8.73 2.91 5.51
N GLY A 86 -9.77 2.18 5.89
CA GLY A 86 -10.23 1.00 5.16
C GLY A 86 -10.64 1.30 3.71
N PRO A 87 -11.60 2.21 3.47
CA PRO A 87 -11.95 2.63 2.12
C PRO A 87 -10.79 3.26 1.33
N LEU A 88 -9.87 3.98 1.98
CA LEU A 88 -8.73 4.62 1.32
C LEU A 88 -7.71 3.58 0.84
N TYR A 89 -7.15 2.76 1.74
CA TYR A 89 -6.20 1.71 1.36
C TYR A 89 -6.85 0.67 0.43
N GLY A 90 -8.10 0.29 0.72
CA GLY A 90 -8.86 -0.58 -0.16
C GLY A 90 -8.96 -0.03 -1.59
N THR A 91 -9.31 1.25 -1.75
CA THR A 91 -9.38 1.88 -3.08
C THR A 91 -8.00 1.97 -3.73
N ALA A 92 -6.95 2.26 -2.95
CA ALA A 92 -5.56 2.31 -3.42
C ALA A 92 -5.15 0.97 -4.07
N TYR A 93 -5.28 -0.13 -3.32
CA TYR A 93 -4.96 -1.47 -3.82
C TYR A 93 -5.85 -1.89 -4.98
N LEU A 94 -7.12 -1.48 -5.00
CA LEU A 94 -8.03 -1.78 -6.12
C LEU A 94 -7.62 -1.09 -7.42
N ARG A 95 -7.13 0.15 -7.34
CA ARG A 95 -6.63 0.88 -8.52
C ARG A 95 -5.31 0.32 -9.00
N ALA A 96 -4.39 0.03 -8.08
CA ALA A 96 -3.15 -0.69 -8.38
C ALA A 96 -3.43 -2.03 -9.09
N ALA A 97 -4.36 -2.83 -8.56
CA ALA A 97 -4.73 -4.12 -9.15
C ALA A 97 -5.16 -4.04 -10.62
N LYS A 98 -5.87 -2.97 -11.01
CA LYS A 98 -6.38 -2.78 -12.38
C LYS A 98 -5.26 -2.58 -13.42
N VAL A 99 -4.12 -2.04 -13.00
CA VAL A 99 -2.98 -1.76 -13.88
C VAL A 99 -1.89 -2.84 -13.79
N THR A 100 -2.05 -3.82 -12.90
CA THR A 100 -1.10 -4.92 -12.67
C THR A 100 -1.66 -6.29 -13.04
N GLY A 101 -2.55 -6.37 -14.03
CA GLY A 101 -3.02 -7.62 -14.63
C GLY A 101 -1.95 -8.31 -15.50
N LEU A 102 -0.73 -8.38 -14.97
CA LEU A 102 0.50 -8.79 -15.63
C LEU A 102 1.17 -9.90 -14.84
N ALA A 103 1.97 -10.72 -15.51
CA ALA A 103 2.77 -11.78 -14.88
C ALA A 103 3.96 -11.20 -14.10
N GLU A 104 4.56 -10.12 -14.61
CA GLU A 104 5.71 -9.44 -14.04
C GLU A 104 5.60 -7.92 -14.20
N LEU A 105 6.14 -7.15 -13.25
CA LEU A 105 6.29 -5.70 -13.35
C LEU A 105 7.72 -5.31 -13.71
N ASP A 106 7.85 -4.45 -14.71
CA ASP A 106 9.05 -3.67 -14.95
C ASP A 106 8.98 -2.33 -14.19
N ALA A 107 9.96 -1.45 -14.41
CA ALA A 107 9.98 -0.13 -13.78
C ALA A 107 8.76 0.74 -14.14
N HIS A 108 8.19 0.57 -15.34
CA HIS A 108 6.99 1.29 -15.77
C HIS A 108 5.76 0.77 -15.03
N GLY A 109 5.66 -0.54 -14.86
CA GLY A 109 4.60 -1.20 -14.09
C GLY A 109 4.61 -0.80 -12.61
N VAL A 110 5.79 -0.64 -12.00
CA VAL A 110 5.91 -0.14 -10.62
C VAL A 110 5.41 1.31 -10.49
N VAL A 111 5.78 2.19 -11.43
CA VAL A 111 5.27 3.57 -11.44
C VAL A 111 3.74 3.57 -11.58
N ALA A 112 3.20 2.85 -12.56
CA ALA A 112 1.76 2.77 -12.77
C ALA A 112 1.01 2.21 -11.55
N LEU A 113 1.57 1.21 -10.86
CA LEU A 113 1.02 0.68 -9.61
C LEU A 113 0.89 1.78 -8.55
N LEU A 114 1.95 2.55 -8.32
CA LEU A 114 1.97 3.60 -7.30
C LEU A 114 1.07 4.79 -7.68
N GLU A 115 1.08 5.21 -8.94
CA GLU A 115 0.19 6.26 -9.47
C GLU A 115 -1.27 5.86 -9.31
N GLY A 116 -1.63 4.63 -9.69
CA GLY A 116 -2.99 4.12 -9.53
C GLY A 116 -3.42 4.12 -8.06
N ALA A 117 -2.55 3.68 -7.15
CA ALA A 117 -2.84 3.72 -5.72
C ALA A 117 -3.06 5.14 -5.19
N LEU A 118 -2.19 6.09 -5.55
CA LEU A 118 -2.31 7.50 -5.18
C LEU A 118 -3.58 8.15 -5.76
N GLU A 119 -3.92 7.87 -7.03
CA GLU A 119 -5.18 8.29 -7.66
C GLU A 119 -6.38 7.78 -6.86
N GLY A 120 -6.35 6.50 -6.49
CA GLY A 120 -7.38 5.86 -5.68
C GLY A 120 -7.59 6.54 -4.33
N ILE A 121 -6.51 6.85 -3.62
CA ILE A 121 -6.55 7.54 -2.32
C ILE A 121 -7.10 8.95 -2.50
N SER A 122 -6.53 9.72 -3.43
CA SER A 122 -6.87 11.13 -3.63
C SER A 122 -8.32 11.29 -4.09
N ALA A 123 -8.79 10.43 -5.02
CA ALA A 123 -10.17 10.46 -5.50
C ALA A 123 -11.17 10.04 -4.41
N ARG A 124 -10.83 9.05 -3.57
CA ARG A 124 -11.70 8.59 -2.48
C ARG A 124 -11.76 9.60 -1.33
N GLY A 125 -10.62 10.11 -0.92
CA GLY A 125 -10.48 11.02 0.23
C GLY A 125 -10.70 12.49 -0.11
N LYS A 126 -10.71 12.84 -1.41
CA LYS A 126 -10.70 14.24 -1.91
C LYS A 126 -9.54 15.06 -1.34
N ALA A 127 -8.43 14.40 -1.01
CA ALA A 127 -7.28 15.01 -0.37
C ALA A 127 -6.23 15.45 -1.41
N GLN A 128 -5.52 16.52 -1.08
CA GLN A 128 -4.42 17.09 -1.86
C GLN A 128 -3.11 17.07 -1.05
N VAL A 129 -1.99 17.28 -1.75
CA VAL A 129 -0.68 17.45 -1.12
C VAL A 129 -0.69 18.71 -0.24
N GLY A 130 -0.16 18.59 0.97
CA GLY A 130 -0.09 19.63 1.99
C GLY A 130 -1.20 19.56 3.04
N GLU A 131 -2.18 18.68 2.88
CA GLU A 131 -3.34 18.59 3.78
C GLU A 131 -3.11 17.68 5.00
N LYS A 132 -1.86 17.24 5.23
CA LYS A 132 -1.46 16.37 6.36
C LYS A 132 -2.21 15.04 6.35
N THR A 133 -2.20 14.37 5.19
CA THR A 133 -2.82 13.05 5.02
C THR A 133 -1.80 12.05 4.47
N MET A 134 -2.21 10.80 4.28
CA MET A 134 -1.36 9.79 3.63
C MET A 134 -0.93 10.21 2.20
N VAL A 135 -1.67 11.11 1.52
CA VAL A 135 -1.27 11.66 0.22
C VAL A 135 0.13 12.28 0.27
N ASP A 136 0.50 12.90 1.40
CA ASP A 136 1.82 13.52 1.60
C ASP A 136 2.98 12.51 1.69
N ALA A 137 2.66 11.23 1.92
CA ALA A 137 3.63 10.14 1.85
C ALA A 137 3.60 9.44 0.48
N TRP A 138 2.42 9.32 -0.14
CA TRP A 138 2.26 8.63 -1.42
C TRP A 138 2.80 9.44 -2.61
N GLN A 139 2.59 10.76 -2.64
CA GLN A 139 3.10 11.60 -3.73
C GLN A 139 4.63 11.53 -3.86
N PRO A 140 5.44 11.75 -2.79
CA PRO A 140 6.89 11.63 -2.91
C PRO A 140 7.37 10.22 -3.28
N ALA A 141 6.61 9.18 -2.95
CA ALA A 141 6.93 7.81 -3.35
C ALA A 141 6.75 7.59 -4.86
N VAL A 142 5.68 8.14 -5.44
CA VAL A 142 5.44 8.16 -6.90
C VAL A 142 6.56 8.93 -7.60
N ASP A 143 6.83 10.17 -7.17
CA ASP A 143 7.87 11.02 -7.78
C ASP A 143 9.25 10.33 -7.76
N ALA A 144 9.57 9.63 -6.66
CA ALA A 144 10.81 8.88 -6.53
C ALA A 144 10.87 7.68 -7.49
N ALA A 145 9.76 6.97 -7.69
CA ALA A 145 9.69 5.87 -8.65
C ALA A 145 9.83 6.37 -10.09
N GLU A 146 9.15 7.46 -10.45
CA GLU A 146 9.25 8.10 -11.76
C GLU A 146 10.68 8.53 -12.09
N ALA A 147 11.37 9.19 -11.14
CA ALA A 147 12.75 9.61 -11.32
C ALA A 147 13.72 8.44 -11.58
N ARG A 148 13.37 7.23 -11.11
CA ARG A 148 14.18 6.01 -11.30
C ARG A 148 13.77 5.16 -12.50
N ARG A 149 12.60 5.42 -13.09
CA ARG A 149 12.07 4.73 -14.29
C ARG A 149 13.04 4.80 -15.48
N GLY A 150 13.82 5.88 -15.59
CA GLY A 150 14.83 6.09 -16.64
C GLY A 150 16.26 5.61 -16.34
N GLY A 151 16.51 4.89 -15.23
CA GLY A 151 17.84 4.31 -14.95
C GLY A 151 18.90 5.24 -14.35
N GLY A 152 18.51 6.31 -13.65
CA GLY A 152 19.45 7.18 -12.94
C GLY A 152 19.26 7.14 -11.42
N VAL A 153 20.28 6.71 -10.66
CA VAL A 153 20.31 6.93 -9.21
C VAL A 153 20.40 8.43 -8.93
N ALA A 154 19.27 9.11 -8.84
CA ALA A 154 19.22 10.47 -8.31
C ALA A 154 19.54 10.42 -6.81
N ARG A 155 20.79 10.74 -6.42
CA ARG A 155 21.13 11.02 -5.01
C ARG A 155 20.16 12.06 -4.47
N ARG A 156 19.57 11.80 -3.29
CA ARG A 156 18.75 12.78 -2.55
C ARG A 156 19.51 14.11 -2.46
N PRO A 157 18.90 15.26 -2.77
CA PRO A 157 19.40 16.54 -2.30
C PRO A 157 19.40 16.52 -0.77
N GLY A 158 20.52 16.94 -0.18
CA GLY A 158 20.87 16.74 1.23
C GLY A 158 19.77 17.11 2.23
N ALA A 159 19.67 16.28 3.27
CA ALA A 159 19.06 16.68 4.52
C ALA A 159 19.73 17.97 4.99
N ARG A 160 18.98 19.08 5.02
CA ARG A 160 19.39 20.26 5.76
C ARG A 160 19.39 19.86 7.24
N ARG A 161 20.59 19.69 7.79
CA ARG A 161 20.80 19.73 9.23
C ARG A 161 20.48 21.16 9.65
N HIS A 162 19.37 21.35 10.35
CA HIS A 162 19.20 22.53 11.17
C HIS A 162 20.03 22.30 12.44
N ALA A 163 21.04 23.16 12.59
CA ALA A 163 21.74 23.41 13.83
C ALA A 163 20.80 24.16 14.79
#